data_AF-A0A2V1ALL5-F1
#
_entry.id   AF-A0A2V1ALL5-F1
#
_cell.length_a   1.000
_cell.length_b   1.000
_cell.length_c   1.000
_cell.angle_alpha   90.00
_cell.angle_beta   90.00
_cell.angle_gamma   90.00
#
_symmetry.space_group_name_H-M   'P 1'
#
loop_
_entity.id
_entity.type
_entity.pdbx_description
1 polymer ?
#
loop_
_entity_poly.entity_id
_entity_poly.type
_entity_poly.pdbx_seq_one_letter_code
_entity_poly.pdbx_strand_id
1 'polypeptide(L)'
;MEMGFPREQAISALEATGHDPNKAIAYLFGELEDPKDQGTENAPIEIDPEPKNQDQYDTVDVNMPSDLPDFLGQYASSDSASYSQPPTRGGPPAVPSAPRPQVADFTQQSTEFIEVGKYSEPMSSDDDDGVGSNRFRDYSSDSNSDSSEGSLPNIKTEGHLVPQLRKKIPGYRYWVPILAALCQNKQFADTVLSVSGDEVTPFVEELQKIVNFVQDFRRSSQWYILVDDLLRNTSPNAVEDALSPEEELITNIYKELIDAIPELSHVLNSHVESIEEEISNDLSVLELDSDIRKQSLYLSLNEQFWGQSFEKLGLVKYRSVAPVVTIHLMDDDDTSQRPLFAKELFYPEIYSDKALKAVQDEVASAQQAEHERRVISRNLLDLNFFEGKRLGNLLSQASEMLKPYQEEAGEDLQRLGDDVEALRIEQVERQTRAQSTIHGVQKSMTDFAKIIDQVPSLNKYRLQGVIMSDRWYYFRQRDTWVKMEDAELIDFEQVESEIFDCTRMGSQPVTLLYVNAEDEPDWSDYEEIESSDEDAIVIGSESEEESAIKLTDDKNEEEKVKPKDSKGSDDKEVLIDLTDS
;
A
#
# COMPACT_ATOMS: atom_id res chain seq x y z
N MET A 1 38.11 -1.10 -46.78
CA MET A 1 37.34 -1.03 -45.54
C MET A 1 38.32 -1.32 -44.41
N GLU A 2 39.14 -0.35 -44.02
CA GLU A 2 38.86 0.72 -43.04
C GLU A 2 38.55 0.18 -41.63
N MET A 3 39.46 -0.63 -41.08
CA MET A 3 39.45 -1.05 -39.67
C MET A 3 40.16 -0.02 -38.75
N GLY A 4 40.30 1.25 -39.16
CA GLY A 4 40.94 2.31 -38.35
C GLY A 4 42.47 2.19 -38.13
N PHE A 5 43.09 1.05 -38.42
CA PHE A 5 44.54 0.83 -38.28
C PHE A 5 45.30 0.98 -39.61
N PRO A 6 46.55 1.47 -39.59
CA PRO A 6 47.44 1.45 -40.75
C PRO A 6 47.56 0.04 -41.34
N ARG A 7 47.56 -0.07 -42.67
CA ARG A 7 47.60 -1.36 -43.40
C ARG A 7 48.74 -2.26 -42.93
N GLU A 8 49.90 -1.69 -42.62
CA GLU A 8 51.08 -2.42 -42.18
C GLU A 8 50.88 -3.07 -40.79
N GLN A 9 50.17 -2.40 -39.89
CA GLN A 9 49.83 -2.96 -38.56
C GLN A 9 48.81 -4.09 -38.68
N ALA A 10 47.80 -3.94 -39.53
CA ALA A 10 46.81 -4.98 -39.75
C ALA A 10 47.43 -6.25 -40.36
N ILE A 11 48.38 -6.10 -41.29
CA ILE A 11 49.14 -7.22 -41.86
C ILE A 11 50.00 -7.89 -40.78
N SER A 12 50.74 -7.10 -40.00
CA SER A 12 51.58 -7.64 -38.93
C SER A 12 50.77 -8.37 -37.85
N ALA A 13 49.58 -7.88 -37.51
CA ALA A 13 48.69 -8.53 -36.54
C ALA A 13 48.11 -9.85 -37.07
N LEU A 14 47.73 -9.89 -38.36
CA LEU A 14 47.28 -11.13 -39.01
C LEU A 14 48.42 -12.16 -39.09
N GLU A 15 49.63 -11.74 -39.42
CA GLU A 15 50.80 -12.64 -39.44
C GLU A 15 51.11 -13.19 -38.05
N ALA A 16 51.06 -12.35 -37.01
CA ALA A 16 51.31 -12.75 -35.63
C ALA A 16 50.27 -13.73 -35.07
N THR A 17 49.03 -13.67 -35.57
CA THR A 17 47.89 -14.44 -35.03
C THR A 17 47.46 -15.61 -35.92
N GLY A 18 48.29 -15.99 -36.91
CA GLY A 18 48.02 -17.13 -37.77
C GLY A 18 46.91 -16.90 -38.79
N HIS A 19 46.72 -15.64 -39.21
CA HIS A 19 45.68 -15.18 -40.16
C HIS A 19 44.24 -15.33 -39.65
N ASP A 20 44.05 -15.43 -38.33
CA ASP A 20 42.74 -15.40 -37.70
C ASP A 20 42.32 -13.93 -37.44
N PRO A 21 41.28 -13.42 -38.11
CA PRO A 21 40.90 -12.01 -38.01
C PRO A 21 40.46 -11.60 -36.61
N ASN A 22 39.82 -12.49 -35.84
CA ASN A 22 39.33 -12.15 -34.50
C ASN A 22 40.51 -12.01 -33.51
N LYS A 23 41.51 -12.88 -33.64
CA LYS A 23 42.74 -12.78 -32.84
C LYS A 23 43.59 -11.59 -33.27
N ALA A 24 43.66 -11.29 -34.58
CA ALA A 24 44.35 -10.13 -35.09
C ALA A 24 43.74 -8.82 -34.56
N ILE A 25 42.42 -8.76 -34.42
CA ILE A 25 41.72 -7.62 -33.80
C ILE A 25 42.11 -7.50 -32.32
N ALA A 26 41.99 -8.58 -31.55
CA ALA A 26 42.41 -8.57 -30.14
C ALA A 26 43.90 -8.19 -29.95
N TYR A 27 44.76 -8.63 -30.87
CA TYR A 27 46.18 -8.27 -30.90
C TYR A 27 46.40 -6.78 -31.20
N LEU A 28 45.60 -6.18 -32.09
CA LEU A 28 45.66 -4.74 -32.37
C LEU A 28 45.19 -3.88 -31.19
N PHE A 29 44.29 -4.40 -30.35
CA PHE A 29 43.80 -3.74 -29.14
C PHE A 29 44.63 -4.08 -27.87
N GLY A 30 45.64 -4.93 -27.99
CA GLY A 30 46.55 -5.27 -26.89
C GLY A 30 45.98 -6.24 -25.86
N GLU A 31 44.93 -7.01 -26.20
CA GLU A 31 44.18 -7.88 -25.28
C GLU A 31 44.72 -9.32 -25.19
N LEU A 32 45.90 -9.61 -25.76
CA LEU A 32 46.54 -10.91 -25.64
C LEU A 32 47.53 -10.93 -24.47
N GLU A 33 47.04 -11.20 -23.26
CA GLU A 33 47.86 -11.85 -22.23
C GLU A 33 47.89 -13.36 -22.53
N ASP A 34 49.09 -13.88 -22.83
CA ASP A 34 49.32 -15.30 -23.04
C ASP A 34 49.01 -16.10 -21.76
N PRO A 35 48.07 -17.07 -21.75
CA PRO A 35 48.11 -18.12 -20.74
C PRO A 35 49.24 -19.08 -21.11
N LYS A 36 50.37 -18.95 -20.40
CA LYS A 36 51.41 -19.98 -20.38
C LYS A 36 50.85 -21.28 -19.80
N ASP A 37 51.12 -22.36 -20.51
CA ASP A 37 51.20 -23.73 -20.06
C ASP A 37 49.91 -24.38 -19.53
N GLN A 38 49.25 -25.17 -20.38
CA GLN A 38 49.09 -26.63 -20.15
C GLN A 38 48.39 -27.35 -21.32
N GLY A 39 49.12 -28.31 -21.91
CA GLY A 39 48.62 -29.66 -22.20
C GLY A 39 47.61 -29.85 -23.34
N THR A 40 48.13 -30.18 -24.53
CA THR A 40 47.44 -31.00 -25.52
C THR A 40 47.25 -32.44 -25.01
N GLU A 41 46.04 -32.99 -25.08
CA GLU A 41 45.72 -34.27 -25.76
C GLU A 41 44.27 -34.75 -25.51
N ASN A 42 43.58 -34.98 -26.63
CA ASN A 42 42.30 -35.65 -26.89
C ASN A 42 41.67 -36.53 -25.78
N ALA A 43 40.48 -36.15 -25.31
CA ALA A 43 39.41 -37.08 -24.88
C ALA A 43 38.01 -36.44 -25.06
N PRO A 44 36.94 -37.23 -25.27
CA PRO A 44 35.59 -36.72 -25.59
C PRO A 44 34.93 -36.07 -24.37
N ILE A 45 34.26 -34.95 -24.60
CA ILE A 45 33.54 -34.16 -23.60
C ILE A 45 32.36 -34.97 -23.04
N GLU A 46 32.40 -35.28 -21.74
CA GLU A 46 31.23 -35.55 -20.92
C GLU A 46 30.54 -34.22 -20.62
N ILE A 47 29.21 -34.19 -20.81
CA ILE A 47 28.35 -33.04 -20.55
C ILE A 47 28.00 -33.07 -19.06
N ASP A 48 28.51 -32.09 -18.30
CA ASP A 48 28.06 -31.80 -16.93
C ASP A 48 27.00 -30.68 -16.98
N PRO A 49 25.83 -30.83 -16.32
CA PRO A 49 24.72 -29.90 -16.43
C PRO A 49 24.69 -28.90 -15.26
N GLU A 50 25.36 -27.75 -15.39
CA GLU A 50 25.01 -26.55 -14.60
C GLU A 50 25.24 -25.28 -15.44
N PRO A 51 24.19 -24.45 -15.68
CA PRO A 51 24.36 -23.16 -16.33
C PRO A 51 24.80 -22.12 -15.29
N LYS A 52 26.03 -21.59 -15.45
CA LYS A 52 26.43 -20.33 -14.81
C LYS A 52 25.76 -19.16 -15.55
N ASN A 53 24.96 -18.40 -14.80
CA ASN A 53 24.36 -17.13 -15.22
C ASN A 53 25.41 -16.15 -15.74
N GLN A 54 25.34 -15.82 -17.02
CA GLN A 54 25.83 -14.56 -17.59
C GLN A 54 24.88 -14.15 -18.70
N ASP A 55 23.81 -13.45 -18.33
CA ASP A 55 22.97 -12.74 -19.29
C ASP A 55 23.45 -11.29 -19.39
N GLN A 56 24.15 -10.97 -20.47
CA GLN A 56 24.18 -9.61 -21.01
C GLN A 56 22.88 -9.39 -21.80
N TYR A 57 21.94 -8.64 -21.23
CA TYR A 57 20.77 -8.16 -21.95
C TYR A 57 21.10 -6.83 -22.63
N ASP A 58 21.29 -6.85 -23.94
CA ASP A 58 21.09 -5.68 -24.80
C ASP A 58 19.65 -5.74 -25.33
N THR A 59 18.70 -5.36 -24.48
CA THR A 59 17.30 -5.17 -24.84
C THR A 59 16.85 -3.81 -24.35
N VAL A 60 16.33 -2.99 -25.27
CA VAL A 60 15.75 -1.69 -24.96
C VAL A 60 14.40 -1.92 -24.27
N ASP A 61 14.27 -1.46 -23.03
CA ASP A 61 13.00 -1.44 -22.31
C ASP A 61 12.01 -0.50 -23.01
N VAL A 62 10.90 -1.06 -23.51
CA VAL A 62 9.83 -0.31 -24.15
C VAL A 62 8.67 -0.21 -23.17
N ASN A 63 8.61 0.89 -22.41
CA ASN A 63 7.61 1.11 -21.36
C ASN A 63 6.28 1.68 -21.87
N MET A 64 6.21 2.18 -23.12
CA MET A 64 4.98 2.69 -23.72
C MET A 64 4.74 2.11 -25.12
N PRO A 65 3.48 1.74 -25.47
CA PRO A 65 3.13 1.23 -26.80
C PRO A 65 3.47 2.19 -27.96
N SER A 66 3.65 3.48 -27.67
CA SER A 66 4.01 4.53 -28.64
C SER A 66 5.51 4.56 -29.01
N ASP A 67 6.36 3.87 -28.25
CA ASP A 67 7.81 3.83 -28.49
C ASP A 67 8.22 2.71 -29.46
N LEU A 68 7.27 1.89 -29.91
CA LEU A 68 7.47 0.94 -30.99
C LEU A 68 7.53 1.71 -32.32
N PRO A 69 8.62 1.63 -33.10
CA PRO A 69 8.64 2.20 -34.44
C PRO A 69 7.54 1.55 -35.28
N ASP A 70 6.81 2.37 -36.03
CA ASP A 70 5.58 2.08 -36.75
C ASP A 70 5.80 1.16 -37.99
N PHE A 71 6.48 0.02 -37.78
CA PHE A 71 6.83 -0.94 -38.82
C PHE A 71 5.62 -1.74 -39.32
N LEU A 72 4.53 -1.80 -38.56
CA LEU A 72 3.34 -2.59 -38.92
C LEU A 72 2.34 -1.80 -39.77
N GLY A 73 2.32 -0.46 -39.71
CA GLY A 73 1.42 0.38 -40.49
C GLY A 73 1.70 0.40 -41.99
N GLN A 74 2.91 0.03 -42.43
CA GLN A 74 3.30 0.01 -43.85
C GLN A 74 2.90 -1.26 -44.60
N TYR A 75 2.45 -2.31 -43.91
CA TYR A 75 2.10 -3.60 -44.53
C TYR A 75 0.60 -3.83 -44.72
N ALA A 76 -0.25 -2.89 -44.28
CA ALA A 76 -1.71 -3.05 -44.30
C ALA A 76 -2.44 -2.18 -45.33
N SER A 77 -1.77 -1.52 -46.28
CA SER A 77 -2.49 -0.70 -47.28
C SER A 77 -1.76 -0.61 -48.62
N SER A 78 -2.13 -1.49 -49.53
CA SER A 78 -1.94 -1.31 -50.97
C SER A 78 -3.29 -1.54 -51.65
N ASP A 79 -4.11 -0.49 -51.74
CA ASP A 79 -4.97 -0.17 -52.89
C ASP A 79 -5.91 1.00 -52.56
N SER A 80 -5.53 2.22 -52.97
CA SER A 80 -6.36 3.13 -53.76
C SER A 80 -5.70 4.50 -53.91
N ALA A 81 -5.74 4.99 -55.15
CA ALA A 81 -5.03 6.15 -55.63
C ALA A 81 -5.74 7.49 -55.32
N SER A 82 -4.91 8.53 -55.19
CA SER A 82 -5.11 9.94 -55.60
C SER A 82 -6.25 10.75 -54.98
N TYR A 83 -5.92 11.85 -54.29
CA TYR A 83 -5.99 13.22 -54.83
C TYR A 83 -5.35 14.26 -53.86
N SER A 84 -4.98 15.38 -54.44
CA SER A 84 -4.17 16.53 -54.02
C SER A 84 -4.64 17.38 -52.80
N GLN A 85 -3.66 17.97 -52.10
CA GLN A 85 -3.68 19.10 -51.13
C GLN A 85 -4.16 20.46 -51.74
N PRO A 86 -4.28 21.62 -51.01
CA PRO A 86 -4.41 21.96 -49.56
C PRO A 86 -5.46 23.12 -49.32
N PRO A 87 -5.33 24.06 -48.34
CA PRO A 87 -5.46 23.97 -46.87
C PRO A 87 -6.57 24.89 -46.29
N THR A 88 -7.14 24.58 -45.12
CA THR A 88 -7.86 25.59 -44.30
C THR A 88 -7.83 25.31 -42.79
N ARG A 89 -7.46 26.35 -42.04
CA ARG A 89 -7.69 26.56 -40.60
C ARG A 89 -9.17 26.39 -40.25
N GLY A 90 -9.46 25.68 -39.18
CA GLY A 90 -10.76 25.68 -38.50
C GLY A 90 -10.73 24.74 -37.31
N GLY A 91 -10.94 25.27 -36.10
CA GLY A 91 -11.00 24.47 -34.86
C GLY A 91 -12.16 23.47 -34.86
N PRO A 92 -12.15 22.51 -33.92
CA PRO A 92 -13.17 21.47 -33.86
C PRO A 92 -14.55 22.07 -33.51
N PRO A 93 -15.63 21.62 -34.17
CA PRO A 93 -16.99 22.04 -33.83
C PRO A 93 -17.45 21.39 -32.51
N ALA A 94 -18.27 22.11 -31.78
CA ALA A 94 -18.88 21.65 -30.53
C ALA A 94 -19.74 20.39 -30.74
N VAL A 95 -19.53 19.39 -29.89
CA VAL A 95 -20.36 18.19 -29.79
C VAL A 95 -21.70 18.58 -29.16
N PRO A 96 -22.86 18.21 -29.75
CA PRO A 96 -24.14 18.41 -29.09
C PRO A 96 -24.30 17.41 -27.94
N SER A 97 -24.38 17.92 -26.71
CA SER A 97 -24.65 17.14 -25.51
C SER A 97 -25.99 16.40 -25.62
N ALA A 98 -25.94 15.08 -25.45
CA ALA A 98 -27.12 14.24 -25.31
C ALA A 98 -27.91 14.63 -24.04
N PRO A 99 -29.25 14.48 -24.03
CA PRO A 99 -30.07 14.81 -22.87
C PRO A 99 -29.85 13.78 -21.75
N ARG A 100 -29.42 14.27 -20.57
CA ARG A 100 -29.41 13.49 -19.32
C ARG A 100 -30.85 13.06 -18.98
N PRO A 101 -31.11 11.78 -18.63
CA PRO A 101 -32.38 11.38 -18.05
C PRO A 101 -32.53 11.97 -16.64
N GLN A 102 -33.64 12.66 -16.43
CA GLN A 102 -34.08 13.10 -15.10
C GLN A 102 -34.47 11.85 -14.30
N VAL A 103 -33.67 11.51 -13.29
CA VAL A 103 -34.08 10.58 -12.24
C VAL A 103 -34.89 11.38 -11.23
N ALA A 104 -36.10 10.87 -10.99
CA ALA A 104 -37.11 11.48 -10.15
C ALA A 104 -36.72 11.53 -8.68
N ASP A 105 -37.15 12.61 -8.04
CA ASP A 105 -37.21 12.83 -6.59
C ASP A 105 -37.82 11.64 -5.85
N PHE A 106 -37.03 11.00 -4.98
CA PHE A 106 -37.56 10.14 -3.91
C PHE A 106 -36.53 10.00 -2.77
N THR A 107 -36.28 11.09 -2.03
CA THR A 107 -35.85 11.05 -0.62
C THR A 107 -35.97 12.46 -0.03
N GLN A 108 -37.19 12.86 0.33
CA GLN A 108 -37.43 13.83 1.38
C GLN A 108 -38.28 13.15 2.45
N GLN A 109 -37.65 12.74 3.55
CA GLN A 109 -38.21 12.88 4.88
C GLN A 109 -37.12 12.65 5.93
N SER A 110 -37.04 13.62 6.85
CA SER A 110 -36.35 13.62 8.15
C SER A 110 -34.81 13.61 8.18
N THR A 111 -34.23 14.79 7.92
CA THR A 111 -33.13 15.32 8.77
C THR A 111 -33.32 16.84 8.84
N GLU A 112 -34.02 17.33 9.88
CA GLU A 112 -33.90 18.73 10.30
C GLU A 112 -32.51 18.88 10.94
N PHE A 113 -31.54 19.33 10.14
CA PHE A 113 -30.24 19.75 10.65
C PHE A 113 -30.37 21.16 11.22
N ILE A 114 -30.03 21.30 12.50
CA ILE A 114 -29.68 22.60 13.07
C ILE A 114 -28.33 22.99 12.47
N GLU A 115 -28.35 23.99 11.59
CA GLU A 115 -27.16 24.67 11.06
C GLU A 115 -26.43 25.35 12.24
N VAL A 116 -25.48 24.64 12.87
CA VAL A 116 -24.58 25.23 13.86
C VAL A 116 -23.64 26.17 13.11
N GLY A 117 -23.67 27.44 13.51
CA GLY A 117 -23.18 28.57 12.72
C GLY A 117 -21.78 28.41 12.15
N LYS A 118 -21.67 28.60 10.84
CA LYS A 118 -20.43 28.90 10.12
C LYS A 118 -19.91 30.26 10.61
N TYR A 119 -19.04 30.22 11.63
CA TYR A 119 -18.13 31.32 11.96
C TYR A 119 -16.71 30.85 11.67
N SER A 120 -16.40 30.66 10.40
CA SER A 120 -15.03 30.76 9.92
C SER A 120 -14.68 32.25 9.86
N GLU A 121 -13.97 32.75 10.87
CA GLU A 121 -13.30 34.04 10.76
C GLU A 121 -12.26 33.95 9.62
N PRO A 122 -12.19 34.95 8.71
CA PRO A 122 -11.15 34.97 7.70
C PRO A 122 -9.82 35.29 8.38
N MET A 123 -9.01 34.26 8.62
CA MET A 123 -7.63 34.44 9.08
C MET A 123 -6.80 35.02 7.92
N SER A 124 -6.25 36.20 8.19
CA SER A 124 -5.37 37.00 7.35
C SER A 124 -4.29 36.16 6.64
N SER A 125 -4.35 36.12 5.31
CA SER A 125 -3.23 35.71 4.46
C SER A 125 -2.20 36.84 4.45
N ASP A 126 -1.13 36.70 5.22
CA ASP A 126 0.09 37.49 5.01
C ASP A 126 0.97 36.75 4.00
N ASP A 127 0.87 37.18 2.75
CA ASP A 127 1.93 37.04 1.76
C ASP A 127 3.14 37.87 2.23
N ASP A 128 4.29 37.24 2.48
CA ASP A 128 5.58 37.97 2.56
C ASP A 128 6.73 37.14 1.95
N ASP A 129 6.84 37.26 0.62
CA ASP A 129 8.07 36.99 -0.12
C ASP A 129 9.10 38.08 0.17
N GLY A 130 10.04 37.79 1.07
CA GLY A 130 11.02 38.78 1.54
C GLY A 130 12.42 38.23 1.79
N VAL A 131 13.19 38.04 0.73
CA VAL A 131 14.64 37.75 0.77
C VAL A 131 15.40 38.83 1.56
N GLY A 132 16.08 38.43 2.65
CA GLY A 132 17.38 38.98 3.00
C GLY A 132 17.64 39.50 4.42
N SER A 133 18.69 38.93 5.01
CA SER A 133 19.67 39.57 5.92
C SER A 133 19.31 39.82 7.39
N ASN A 134 19.91 38.96 8.24
CA ASN A 134 20.64 39.29 9.47
C ASN A 134 20.40 40.69 10.07
N ARG A 135 19.76 40.73 11.24
CA ARG A 135 20.22 41.54 12.38
C ARG A 135 19.54 41.11 13.69
N PHE A 136 20.37 40.57 14.57
CA PHE A 136 20.20 40.59 16.02
C PHE A 136 19.63 41.94 16.48
N ARG A 137 18.47 41.92 17.14
CA ARG A 137 18.02 43.03 17.97
C ARG A 137 17.20 42.52 19.14
N ASP A 138 17.80 42.65 20.32
CA ASP A 138 17.16 42.57 21.63
C ASP A 138 15.86 43.39 21.65
N TYR A 139 14.75 42.71 21.94
CA TYR A 139 13.55 43.32 22.48
C TYR A 139 13.19 42.59 23.78
N SER A 140 13.81 43.04 24.87
CA SER A 140 13.14 43.05 26.16
C SER A 140 12.04 44.11 26.11
N SER A 141 10.78 43.69 26.07
CA SER A 141 9.68 44.54 26.48
C SER A 141 8.53 43.67 26.96
N ASP A 142 8.28 43.79 28.27
CA ASP A 142 7.09 43.35 28.96
C ASP A 142 5.84 43.73 28.16
N SER A 143 5.08 42.72 27.73
CA SER A 143 3.71 42.90 27.27
C SER A 143 2.90 41.72 27.77
N ASN A 144 2.52 41.79 29.04
CA ASN A 144 1.38 41.07 29.61
C ASN A 144 0.09 41.62 28.96
N SER A 145 -0.09 41.39 27.66
CA SER A 145 -1.42 41.40 27.06
C SER A 145 -2.01 40.02 27.32
N ASP A 146 -2.79 39.98 28.39
CA ASP A 146 -3.77 38.95 28.71
C ASP A 146 -4.79 38.88 27.58
N SER A 147 -4.38 38.33 26.43
CA SER A 147 -5.30 37.89 25.38
C SER A 147 -5.96 36.63 25.89
N SER A 148 -7.01 36.83 26.69
CA SER A 148 -8.10 35.88 26.82
C SER A 148 -8.77 35.77 25.44
N GLU A 149 -8.08 35.17 24.48
CA GLU A 149 -8.73 34.62 23.28
C GLU A 149 -9.86 33.75 23.79
N GLY A 150 -11.08 34.12 23.41
CA GLY A 150 -12.31 33.54 23.89
C GLY A 150 -12.28 32.03 23.68
N SER A 151 -11.85 31.32 24.71
CA SER A 151 -11.80 29.87 24.71
C SER A 151 -13.25 29.43 24.57
N LEU A 152 -13.61 28.88 23.41
CA LEU A 152 -14.95 28.37 23.17
C LEU A 152 -15.35 27.49 24.35
N PRO A 153 -16.59 27.63 24.88
CA PRO A 153 -17.02 26.86 26.02
C PRO A 153 -16.83 25.37 25.70
N ASN A 154 -16.05 24.67 26.54
CA ASN A 154 -15.82 23.24 26.41
C ASN A 154 -17.03 22.45 26.94
N ILE A 155 -18.19 22.71 26.34
CA ILE A 155 -19.44 22.06 26.68
C ILE A 155 -19.91 21.37 25.42
N LYS A 156 -20.05 20.05 25.50
CA LYS A 156 -20.52 19.22 24.41
C LYS A 156 -21.96 19.58 24.07
N THR A 157 -22.19 19.87 22.80
CA THR A 157 -23.52 20.08 22.20
C THR A 157 -23.83 18.95 21.22
N GLU A 158 -25.09 18.84 20.78
CA GLU A 158 -25.56 17.77 19.88
C GLU A 158 -24.78 17.67 18.55
N GLY A 159 -24.19 18.77 18.07
CA GLY A 159 -23.37 18.78 16.86
C GLY A 159 -21.96 18.17 17.02
N HIS A 160 -21.51 17.89 18.26
CA HIS A 160 -20.18 17.35 18.52
C HIS A 160 -20.21 15.82 18.56
N LEU A 161 -20.07 15.22 17.37
CA LEU A 161 -20.12 13.78 17.18
C LEU A 161 -18.78 13.09 17.50
N VAL A 162 -17.68 13.84 17.43
CA VAL A 162 -16.31 13.33 17.51
C VAL A 162 -15.52 13.94 18.67
N PRO A 163 -14.67 13.15 19.37
CA PRO A 163 -13.73 13.71 20.32
C PRO A 163 -12.69 14.57 19.59
N GLN A 164 -12.47 15.79 20.07
CA GLN A 164 -11.40 16.65 19.55
C GLN A 164 -10.21 16.71 20.48
N LEU A 165 -9.03 16.39 19.97
CA LEU A 165 -7.76 16.64 20.64
C LEU A 165 -7.22 17.99 20.16
N ARG A 166 -6.85 18.87 21.08
CA ARG A 166 -6.34 20.22 20.76
C ARG A 166 -5.02 20.48 21.45
N LYS A 167 -4.19 21.32 20.86
CA LYS A 167 -2.94 21.82 21.46
C LYS A 167 -2.85 23.32 21.29
N LYS A 168 -2.20 24.00 22.23
CA LYS A 168 -1.80 25.40 22.15
C LYS A 168 -0.29 25.54 21.96
N ILE A 169 0.49 24.55 22.39
CA ILE A 169 1.94 24.59 22.30
C ILE A 169 2.36 24.35 20.83
N PRO A 170 3.09 25.29 20.19
CA PRO A 170 3.64 25.07 18.86
C PRO A 170 4.80 24.07 18.89
N GLY A 171 5.09 23.43 17.76
CA GLY A 171 6.21 22.47 17.60
C GLY A 171 5.79 20.99 17.65
N TYR A 172 4.73 20.65 18.38
CA TYR A 172 4.23 19.26 18.47
C TYR A 172 3.23 18.91 17.37
N ARG A 173 3.65 19.06 16.11
CA ARG A 173 2.82 18.95 14.90
C ARG A 173 1.96 17.67 14.87
N TYR A 174 2.60 16.51 14.94
CA TYR A 174 1.98 15.21 14.68
C TYR A 174 1.40 14.48 15.90
N TRP A 175 1.63 14.98 17.13
CA TRP A 175 1.12 14.33 18.34
C TRP A 175 -0.41 14.23 18.38
N VAL A 176 -1.10 15.32 18.04
CA VAL A 176 -2.57 15.37 18.03
C VAL A 176 -3.17 14.35 17.05
N PRO A 177 -2.80 14.33 15.75
CA PRO A 177 -3.39 13.39 14.81
C PRO A 177 -3.02 11.92 15.11
N ILE A 178 -1.79 11.65 15.56
CA ILE A 178 -1.37 10.30 15.94
C ILE A 178 -2.17 9.81 17.15
N LEU A 179 -2.27 10.61 18.21
CA LEU A 179 -3.05 10.23 19.39
C LEU A 179 -4.53 10.08 19.07
N ALA A 180 -5.08 10.94 18.21
CA ALA A 180 -6.49 10.84 17.81
C ALA A 180 -6.79 9.51 17.12
N ALA A 181 -5.87 9.01 16.30
CA ALA A 181 -5.99 7.71 15.64
C ALA A 181 -5.71 6.54 16.61
N LEU A 182 -4.61 6.59 17.37
CA LEU A 182 -4.20 5.51 18.28
C LEU A 182 -5.19 5.30 19.43
N CYS A 183 -5.70 6.37 20.03
CA CYS A 183 -6.62 6.27 21.17
C CYS A 183 -7.96 5.62 20.80
N GLN A 184 -8.29 5.47 19.51
CA GLN A 184 -9.49 4.76 19.05
C GLN A 184 -9.25 3.25 18.94
N ASN A 185 -8.00 2.80 18.84
CA ASN A 185 -7.66 1.38 18.85
C ASN A 185 -7.85 0.81 20.26
N LYS A 186 -8.61 -0.29 20.36
CA LYS A 186 -8.95 -0.91 21.64
C LYS A 186 -7.72 -1.50 22.35
N GLN A 187 -6.85 -2.20 21.64
CA GLN A 187 -5.65 -2.80 22.25
C GLN A 187 -4.69 -1.73 22.79
N PHE A 188 -4.50 -0.64 22.06
CA PHE A 188 -3.74 0.52 22.51
C PHE A 188 -4.37 1.11 23.77
N ALA A 189 -5.68 1.37 23.74
CA ALA A 189 -6.40 1.93 24.89
C ALA A 189 -6.32 1.02 26.12
N ASP A 190 -6.59 -0.28 25.97
CA ASP A 190 -6.53 -1.27 27.04
C ASP A 190 -5.12 -1.37 27.63
N THR A 191 -4.08 -1.35 26.79
CA THR A 191 -2.68 -1.38 27.24
C THR A 191 -2.35 -0.14 28.07
N VAL A 192 -2.69 1.06 27.59
CA VAL A 192 -2.45 2.32 28.32
C VAL A 192 -3.23 2.37 29.64
N LEU A 193 -4.49 1.93 29.65
CA LEU A 193 -5.35 1.95 30.84
C LEU A 193 -5.00 0.85 31.86
N SER A 194 -4.31 -0.21 31.44
CA SER A 194 -3.87 -1.29 32.34
C SER A 194 -2.73 -0.87 33.29
N VAL A 195 -1.96 0.17 32.90
CA VAL A 195 -0.85 0.69 33.71
C VAL A 195 -1.40 1.29 35.00
N SER A 196 -1.03 0.72 36.14
CA SER A 196 -1.51 1.17 37.45
C SER A 196 -0.43 1.01 38.53
N GLY A 197 -0.48 1.86 39.57
CA GLY A 197 0.42 1.77 40.73
C GLY A 197 1.51 2.85 40.76
N ASP A 198 2.66 2.52 41.36
CA ASP A 198 3.78 3.46 41.59
C ASP A 198 4.59 3.78 40.31
N GLU A 199 4.28 3.13 39.19
CA GLU A 199 4.97 3.28 37.89
C GLU A 199 4.33 4.31 36.97
N VAL A 200 3.18 4.89 37.37
CA VAL A 200 2.50 5.90 36.55
C VAL A 200 3.25 7.21 36.61
N THR A 201 3.91 7.56 35.50
CA THR A 201 4.54 8.87 35.35
C THR A 201 3.50 9.95 35.04
N PRO A 202 3.78 11.24 35.29
CA PRO A 202 2.87 12.33 34.90
C PRO A 202 2.50 12.32 33.41
N PHE A 203 3.39 11.83 32.55
CA PHE A 203 3.11 11.61 31.14
C PHE A 203 2.01 10.54 30.94
N VAL A 204 2.15 9.39 31.59
CA VAL A 204 1.17 8.29 31.50
C VAL A 204 -0.17 8.70 32.08
N GLU A 205 -0.21 9.46 33.19
CA GLU A 205 -1.47 9.97 33.75
C GLU A 205 -2.24 10.85 32.76
N GLU A 206 -1.56 11.76 32.07
CA GLU A 206 -2.19 12.61 31.04
C GLU A 206 -2.61 11.80 29.81
N LEU A 207 -1.81 10.80 29.41
CA LEU A 207 -2.17 9.91 28.30
C LEU A 207 -3.43 9.10 28.62
N GLN A 208 -3.53 8.56 29.84
CA GLN A 208 -4.71 7.84 30.31
C GLN A 208 -5.96 8.73 30.34
N LYS A 209 -5.84 10.01 30.71
CA LYS A 209 -6.97 10.97 30.63
C LYS A 209 -7.43 11.17 29.19
N ILE A 210 -6.50 11.29 28.25
CA ILE A 210 -6.81 11.44 26.82
C ILE A 210 -7.49 10.18 26.28
N VAL A 211 -6.95 8.99 26.58
CA VAL A 211 -7.54 7.71 26.17
C VAL A 211 -8.95 7.56 26.73
N ASN A 212 -9.15 7.79 28.03
CA ASN A 212 -10.47 7.75 28.66
C ASN A 212 -11.43 8.76 28.00
N PHE A 213 -10.99 9.98 27.72
CA PHE A 213 -11.82 10.97 27.04
C PHE A 213 -12.28 10.52 25.66
N VAL A 214 -11.39 9.92 24.86
CA VAL A 214 -11.71 9.43 23.51
C VAL A 214 -12.63 8.21 23.56
N GLN A 215 -12.35 7.24 24.43
CA GLN A 215 -13.12 6.00 24.57
C GLN A 215 -14.51 6.27 25.17
N ASP A 216 -14.60 7.10 26.21
CA ASP A 216 -15.86 7.49 26.87
C ASP A 216 -16.47 8.78 26.31
N PHE A 217 -16.11 9.19 25.09
CA PHE A 217 -16.52 10.48 24.53
C PHE A 217 -18.03 10.70 24.54
N ARG A 218 -18.84 9.64 24.35
CA ARG A 218 -20.31 9.71 24.44
C ARG A 218 -20.80 10.20 25.79
N ARG A 219 -20.15 9.77 26.88
CA ARG A 219 -20.49 10.12 28.28
C ARG A 219 -19.84 11.43 28.74
N SER A 220 -18.82 11.89 28.02
CA SER A 220 -18.14 13.15 28.31
C SER A 220 -19.08 14.35 28.12
N SER A 221 -19.02 15.29 29.08
CA SER A 221 -19.65 16.62 28.96
C SER A 221 -18.79 17.62 28.18
N GLN A 222 -17.53 17.27 27.91
CA GLN A 222 -16.57 18.06 27.15
C GLN A 222 -16.52 17.56 25.71
N TRP A 223 -16.34 18.47 24.75
CA TRP A 223 -16.20 18.10 23.33
C TRP A 223 -14.75 18.11 22.86
N TYR A 224 -13.83 18.76 23.61
CA TYR A 224 -12.40 18.68 23.37
C TYR A 224 -11.59 18.48 24.65
N ILE A 225 -10.37 17.97 24.51
CA ILE A 225 -9.34 17.94 25.56
C ILE A 225 -8.06 18.59 25.04
N LEU A 226 -7.34 19.29 25.92
CA LEU A 226 -6.03 19.86 25.60
C LEU A 226 -4.95 18.81 25.87
N VAL A 227 -4.08 18.60 24.89
CA VAL A 227 -2.94 17.67 24.97
C VAL A 227 -1.69 18.36 25.54
N ASP A 228 -1.76 19.67 25.82
CA ASP A 228 -0.61 20.48 26.27
C ASP A 228 0.04 19.95 27.54
N ASP A 229 -0.72 19.38 28.48
CA ASP A 229 -0.17 18.84 29.72
C ASP A 229 0.64 17.56 29.47
N LEU A 230 0.20 16.71 28.54
CA LEU A 230 0.99 15.57 28.05
C LEU A 230 2.30 16.06 27.43
N LEU A 231 2.23 17.06 26.55
CA LEU A 231 3.38 17.61 25.81
C LEU A 231 4.37 18.40 26.68
N ARG A 232 3.97 18.80 27.89
CA ARG A 232 4.88 19.39 28.89
C ARG A 232 5.64 18.32 29.69
N ASN A 233 5.09 17.11 29.72
CA ASN A 233 5.63 15.97 30.45
C ASN A 233 6.43 15.02 29.55
N THR A 234 6.53 15.29 28.25
CA THR A 234 7.44 14.57 27.33
C THR A 234 8.89 14.80 27.72
N SER A 235 9.75 13.84 27.39
CA SER A 235 11.18 13.94 27.63
C SER A 235 11.78 15.22 27.00
N PRO A 236 12.80 15.84 27.60
CA PRO A 236 13.43 17.04 27.04
C PRO A 236 14.06 16.80 25.66
N ASN A 237 14.36 15.53 25.33
CA ASN A 237 14.82 15.14 24.00
C ASN A 237 13.70 15.27 22.96
N ALA A 238 12.43 15.08 23.33
CA ALA A 238 11.28 15.23 22.44
C ALA A 238 11.10 16.68 21.92
N VAL A 239 11.68 17.69 22.60
CA VAL A 239 11.67 19.09 22.15
C VAL A 239 12.74 19.35 21.09
N GLU A 240 13.90 18.71 21.22
CA GLU A 240 14.94 18.74 20.18
C GLU A 240 14.50 17.92 18.96
N ASP A 241 13.84 16.78 19.19
CA ASP A 241 13.26 15.94 18.15
C ASP A 241 12.06 16.60 17.45
N ALA A 242 11.35 17.53 18.09
CA ALA A 242 10.32 18.35 17.43
C ALA A 242 10.88 19.32 16.39
N LEU A 243 12.22 19.50 16.34
CA LEU A 243 12.95 20.23 15.32
C LEU A 243 13.62 19.30 14.30
N SER A 244 13.49 17.97 14.46
CA SER A 244 13.98 16.98 13.50
C SER A 244 13.25 17.11 12.15
N PRO A 245 13.87 16.63 11.05
CA PRO A 245 13.19 16.51 9.77
C PRO A 245 11.84 15.81 9.95
N GLU A 246 10.83 16.24 9.17
CA GLU A 246 9.44 15.79 9.35
C GLU A 246 9.27 14.26 9.31
N GLU A 247 10.22 13.62 8.63
CA GLU A 247 10.42 12.18 8.45
C GLU A 247 10.56 11.40 9.77
N GLU A 248 11.32 11.92 10.75
CA GLU A 248 11.61 11.18 12.00
C GLU A 248 10.57 11.44 13.10
N LEU A 249 9.66 12.41 12.91
CA LEU A 249 8.76 12.88 13.96
C LEU A 249 7.82 11.78 14.47
N ILE A 250 7.31 10.94 13.58
CA ILE A 250 6.36 9.87 13.94
C ILE A 250 7.08 8.77 14.71
N THR A 251 8.26 8.37 14.23
CA THR A 251 9.11 7.38 14.89
C THR A 251 9.50 7.84 16.29
N ASN A 252 9.83 9.12 16.47
CA ASN A 252 10.14 9.70 17.79
C ASN A 252 8.93 9.71 18.73
N ILE A 253 7.73 9.97 18.22
CA ILE A 253 6.49 9.87 19.02
C ILE A 253 6.27 8.43 19.50
N TYR A 254 6.45 7.44 18.62
CA TYR A 254 6.27 6.03 18.99
C TYR A 254 7.32 5.59 20.00
N LYS A 255 8.56 6.02 19.82
CA LYS A 255 9.64 5.77 20.77
C LYS A 255 9.33 6.33 22.15
N GLU A 256 8.87 7.59 22.24
CA GLU A 256 8.49 8.20 23.52
C GLU A 256 7.33 7.45 24.19
N LEU A 257 6.32 7.02 23.41
CA LEU A 257 5.20 6.21 23.92
C LEU A 257 5.67 4.85 24.46
N ILE A 258 6.55 4.15 23.72
CA ILE A 258 7.09 2.84 24.12
C ILE A 258 8.05 2.97 25.30
N ASP A 259 8.88 4.01 25.35
CA ASP A 259 9.78 4.28 26.47
C ASP A 259 9.00 4.56 27.76
N ALA A 260 7.85 5.22 27.65
CA ALA A 260 6.95 5.46 28.78
C ALA A 260 6.12 4.22 29.17
N ILE A 261 5.70 3.40 28.21
CA ILE A 261 4.90 2.18 28.41
C ILE A 261 5.46 1.06 27.52
N PRO A 262 6.42 0.26 28.02
CA PRO A 262 7.11 -0.77 27.23
C PRO A 262 6.18 -1.82 26.60
N GLU A 263 5.03 -2.09 27.21
CA GLU A 263 4.02 -3.01 26.71
C GLU A 263 3.42 -2.56 25.36
N LEU A 264 3.48 -1.27 25.03
CA LEU A 264 3.04 -0.75 23.74
C LEU A 264 3.89 -1.25 22.58
N SER A 265 5.09 -1.77 22.83
CA SER A 265 5.91 -2.41 21.81
C SER A 265 5.16 -3.54 21.08
N HIS A 266 4.35 -4.32 21.78
CA HIS A 266 3.55 -5.39 21.17
C HIS A 266 2.41 -4.87 20.28
N VAL A 267 1.96 -3.64 20.52
CA VAL A 267 0.85 -3.00 19.80
C VAL A 267 1.35 -2.23 18.57
N LEU A 268 2.56 -1.66 18.65
CA LEU A 268 3.10 -0.74 17.66
C LEU A 268 4.24 -1.33 16.81
N ASN A 269 4.99 -2.33 17.31
CA ASN A 269 6.14 -2.88 16.60
C ASN A 269 5.80 -4.18 15.86
N SER A 270 5.86 -4.14 14.54
CA SER A 270 5.88 -5.34 13.70
C SER A 270 7.28 -5.94 13.70
N HIS A 271 7.39 -7.26 13.58
CA HIS A 271 8.69 -7.94 13.51
C HIS A 271 8.92 -8.43 12.08
N VAL A 272 9.98 -7.94 11.46
CA VAL A 272 10.40 -8.32 10.11
C VAL A 272 11.69 -9.13 10.20
N GLU A 273 11.81 -10.18 9.40
CA GLU A 273 13.03 -10.96 9.27
C GLU A 273 13.53 -11.01 7.82
N SER A 274 14.85 -10.92 7.67
CA SER A 274 15.58 -11.17 6.44
C SER A 274 16.30 -12.51 6.58
N ILE A 275 15.87 -13.51 5.80
CA ILE A 275 16.45 -14.85 5.82
C ILE A 275 17.88 -14.83 5.28
N GLU A 276 18.16 -14.02 4.26
CA GLU A 276 19.49 -13.93 3.64
C GLU A 276 20.53 -13.33 4.59
N GLU A 277 20.13 -12.31 5.36
CA GLU A 277 21.03 -11.60 6.28
C GLU A 277 21.02 -12.20 7.69
N GLU A 278 20.08 -13.11 8.00
CA GLU A 278 19.81 -13.63 9.34
C GLU A 278 19.53 -12.52 10.38
N ILE A 279 18.96 -11.41 9.93
CA ILE A 279 18.62 -10.25 10.76
C ILE A 279 17.12 -10.22 11.01
N SER A 280 16.74 -9.96 12.26
CA SER A 280 15.36 -9.65 12.65
C SER A 280 15.33 -8.28 13.30
N ASN A 281 14.44 -7.42 12.82
CA ASN A 281 14.30 -6.05 13.29
C ASN A 281 12.85 -5.77 13.68
N ASP A 282 12.71 -4.93 14.70
CA ASP A 282 11.43 -4.35 15.10
C ASP A 282 11.18 -3.12 14.24
N LEU A 283 9.99 -3.08 13.63
CA LEU A 283 9.55 -2.04 12.73
C LEU A 283 8.29 -1.39 13.30
N SER A 284 8.44 -0.16 13.78
CA SER A 284 7.35 0.65 14.34
C SER A 284 6.61 1.45 13.25
N VAL A 285 7.36 1.95 12.27
CA VAL A 285 6.86 2.73 11.13
C VAL A 285 7.49 2.18 9.86
N LEU A 286 6.67 1.91 8.85
CA LEU A 286 7.12 1.46 7.54
C LEU A 286 7.26 2.68 6.61
N GLU A 287 8.48 3.14 6.46
CA GLU A 287 8.83 4.26 5.58
C GLU A 287 8.87 3.77 4.12
N LEU A 288 8.17 4.51 3.25
CA LEU A 288 8.12 4.29 1.82
C LEU A 288 8.74 5.47 1.08
N ASP A 289 9.94 5.24 0.57
CA ASP A 289 10.68 6.18 -0.25
C ASP A 289 9.95 6.51 -1.56
N SER A 290 10.29 7.65 -2.15
CA SER A 290 9.70 8.18 -3.38
C SER A 290 9.94 7.27 -4.60
N ASP A 291 11.07 6.55 -4.64
CA ASP A 291 11.52 5.70 -5.74
C ASP A 291 10.81 4.33 -5.79
N ILE A 292 10.53 3.76 -4.62
CA ILE A 292 9.78 2.52 -4.48
C ILE A 292 8.27 2.74 -4.58
N ARG A 293 7.78 3.98 -4.40
CA ARG A 293 6.35 4.29 -4.46
C ARG A 293 5.74 3.96 -5.81
N LYS A 294 4.70 3.12 -5.79
CA LYS A 294 3.85 2.79 -6.95
C LYS A 294 2.40 3.23 -6.70
N GLN A 295 1.51 2.88 -7.62
CA GLN A 295 0.10 3.29 -7.60
C GLN A 295 -0.72 2.64 -6.48
N SER A 296 -0.26 1.55 -5.87
CA SER A 296 -0.94 0.90 -4.74
C SER A 296 0.08 0.50 -3.68
N LEU A 297 -0.38 0.36 -2.44
CA LEU A 297 0.47 -0.09 -1.33
C LEU A 297 1.05 -1.48 -1.61
N TYR A 298 0.29 -2.40 -2.21
CA TYR A 298 0.81 -3.71 -2.58
C TYR A 298 1.94 -3.64 -3.60
N LEU A 299 1.83 -2.78 -4.61
CA LEU A 299 2.89 -2.62 -5.59
C LEU A 299 4.15 -2.00 -4.96
N SER A 300 4.01 -1.01 -4.08
CA SER A 300 5.13 -0.40 -3.36
C SER A 300 5.81 -1.41 -2.42
N LEU A 301 5.02 -2.18 -1.68
CA LEU A 301 5.53 -3.16 -0.72
C LEU A 301 6.09 -4.41 -1.40
N ASN A 302 5.59 -4.81 -2.56
CA ASN A 302 6.20 -5.84 -3.38
C ASN A 302 7.64 -5.45 -3.77
N GLU A 303 7.84 -4.19 -4.20
CA GLU A 303 9.18 -3.67 -4.51
C GLU A 303 10.10 -3.73 -3.27
N GLN A 304 9.59 -3.31 -2.11
CA GLN A 304 10.38 -3.24 -0.87
C GLN A 304 10.72 -4.62 -0.28
N PHE A 305 9.75 -5.54 -0.21
CA PHE A 305 9.93 -6.86 0.40
C PHE A 305 10.52 -7.88 -0.56
N TRP A 306 10.05 -7.91 -1.81
CA TRP A 306 10.35 -8.98 -2.76
C TRP A 306 11.06 -8.51 -4.03
N GLY A 307 11.33 -7.22 -4.17
CA GLY A 307 11.97 -6.65 -5.34
C GLY A 307 11.10 -6.70 -6.59
N GLN A 308 11.64 -6.16 -7.68
CA GLN A 308 11.01 -6.23 -9.00
C GLN A 308 10.85 -7.70 -9.40
N SER A 309 9.71 -8.02 -10.01
CA SER A 309 9.42 -9.36 -10.52
C SER A 309 9.57 -10.49 -9.48
N PHE A 310 9.48 -10.18 -8.19
CA PHE A 310 9.58 -11.15 -7.08
C PHE A 310 10.95 -11.84 -6.98
N GLU A 311 12.04 -11.18 -7.35
CA GLU A 311 13.41 -11.71 -7.26
C GLU A 311 13.80 -12.16 -5.85
N LYS A 312 13.30 -11.46 -4.82
CA LYS A 312 13.59 -11.70 -3.40
C LYS A 312 12.41 -12.36 -2.67
N LEU A 313 11.58 -13.11 -3.39
CA LEU A 313 10.36 -13.70 -2.83
C LEU A 313 10.64 -14.56 -1.59
N GLY A 314 10.08 -14.16 -0.45
CA GLY A 314 10.21 -14.86 0.83
C GLY A 314 11.54 -14.64 1.55
N LEU A 315 12.47 -13.84 1.00
CA LEU A 315 13.71 -13.49 1.69
C LEU A 315 13.44 -12.50 2.82
N VAL A 316 12.67 -11.45 2.55
CA VAL A 316 12.17 -10.51 3.55
C VAL A 316 10.70 -10.79 3.80
N LYS A 317 10.32 -10.94 5.07
CA LYS A 317 8.95 -11.26 5.46
C LYS A 317 8.61 -10.79 6.87
N TYR A 318 7.32 -10.61 7.13
CA TYR A 318 6.80 -10.43 8.49
C TYR A 318 6.82 -11.76 9.23
N ARG A 319 7.45 -11.76 10.40
CA ARG A 319 7.32 -12.83 11.40
C ARG A 319 6.05 -12.65 12.24
N SER A 320 5.76 -11.40 12.60
CA SER A 320 4.51 -11.01 13.26
C SER A 320 4.19 -9.56 12.90
N VAL A 321 2.92 -9.30 12.59
CA VAL A 321 2.44 -7.95 12.30
C VAL A 321 1.82 -7.36 13.56
N ALA A 322 2.15 -6.12 13.89
CA ALA A 322 1.57 -5.42 15.02
C ALA A 322 0.07 -5.12 14.80
N PRO A 323 -0.73 -5.03 15.86
CA PRO A 323 -2.13 -4.59 15.81
C PRO A 323 -2.33 -3.24 15.11
N VAL A 324 -1.36 -2.33 15.23
CA VAL A 324 -1.31 -1.07 14.48
C VAL A 324 -0.13 -1.10 13.51
N VAL A 325 -0.41 -0.83 12.23
CA VAL A 325 0.58 -0.72 11.16
C VAL A 325 0.57 0.71 10.65
N THR A 326 1.72 1.37 10.74
CA THR A 326 1.89 2.76 10.29
C THR A 326 2.76 2.77 9.06
N ILE A 327 2.25 3.34 7.97
CA ILE A 327 2.97 3.48 6.70
C ILE A 327 3.19 4.97 6.46
N HIS A 328 4.45 5.38 6.35
CA HIS A 328 4.83 6.78 6.14
C HIS A 328 5.37 6.94 4.71
N LEU A 329 4.67 7.73 3.89
CA LEU A 329 5.06 8.04 2.52
C LEU A 329 5.95 9.28 2.55
N MET A 330 7.25 9.08 2.29
CA MET A 330 8.28 10.10 2.35
C MET A 330 8.15 11.08 1.18
N ASP A 331 8.21 12.39 1.40
CA ASP A 331 8.23 13.33 0.28
C ASP A 331 9.64 13.46 -0.28
N ASP A 332 9.78 13.63 -1.60
CA ASP A 332 11.08 13.89 -2.21
C ASP A 332 10.91 14.94 -3.31
N ASP A 333 11.60 16.07 -3.12
CA ASP A 333 11.47 17.29 -3.91
C ASP A 333 11.87 17.09 -5.39
N ASP A 334 12.68 16.05 -5.68
CA ASP A 334 13.40 15.94 -6.95
C ASP A 334 12.82 14.91 -7.94
N THR A 335 11.81 14.11 -7.56
CA THR A 335 11.32 13.00 -8.42
C THR A 335 9.87 13.17 -8.90
N SER A 336 9.58 12.64 -10.09
CA SER A 336 8.21 12.54 -10.60
C SER A 336 7.40 11.59 -9.73
N GLN A 337 6.63 12.14 -8.80
CA GLN A 337 5.92 11.33 -7.82
C GLN A 337 4.77 10.57 -8.47
N ARG A 338 4.69 9.28 -8.14
CA ARG A 338 3.58 8.43 -8.56
C ARG A 338 2.45 8.59 -7.53
N PRO A 339 1.23 8.92 -7.97
CA PRO A 339 0.13 9.06 -7.04
C PRO A 339 -0.26 7.70 -6.48
N LEU A 340 -0.68 7.68 -5.21
CA LEU A 340 -1.11 6.47 -4.50
C LEU A 340 -2.64 6.40 -4.44
N PHE A 341 -3.19 5.26 -4.86
CA PHE A 341 -4.57 4.87 -4.58
C PHE A 341 -4.59 4.10 -3.26
N ALA A 342 -4.87 4.81 -2.17
CA ALA A 342 -5.00 4.22 -0.85
C ALA A 342 -6.28 3.39 -0.77
N LYS A 343 -6.16 2.17 -0.24
CA LYS A 343 -7.32 1.32 0.02
C LYS A 343 -7.69 1.38 1.48
N GLU A 344 -8.99 1.39 1.75
CA GLU A 344 -9.51 1.33 3.11
C GLU A 344 -9.15 0.01 3.81
N LEU A 345 -9.00 -1.07 3.04
CA LEU A 345 -8.66 -2.41 3.53
C LEU A 345 -7.29 -2.85 3.01
N PHE A 346 -6.51 -3.43 3.90
CA PHE A 346 -5.13 -3.85 3.65
C PHE A 346 -4.82 -5.16 4.38
N TYR A 347 -4.00 -6.03 3.79
CA TYR A 347 -3.63 -7.34 4.35
C TYR A 347 -2.09 -7.46 4.41
N PRO A 348 -1.43 -6.87 5.42
CA PRO A 348 0.03 -6.91 5.56
C PRO A 348 0.59 -8.32 5.68
N GLU A 349 -0.19 -9.26 6.24
CA GLU A 349 0.23 -10.65 6.40
C GLU A 349 0.43 -11.41 5.07
N ILE A 350 0.10 -10.81 3.92
CA ILE A 350 0.51 -11.35 2.61
C ILE A 350 2.03 -11.49 2.53
N TYR A 351 2.77 -10.60 3.18
CA TYR A 351 4.23 -10.66 3.24
C TYR A 351 4.75 -11.55 4.38
N SER A 352 3.93 -12.49 4.89
CA SER A 352 4.32 -13.47 5.91
C SER A 352 4.36 -14.89 5.33
N ASP A 353 4.85 -15.85 6.13
CA ASP A 353 4.85 -17.27 5.76
C ASP A 353 3.45 -17.84 5.48
N LYS A 354 2.38 -17.20 5.99
CA LYS A 354 0.99 -17.65 5.80
C LYS A 354 0.60 -17.68 4.32
N ALA A 355 0.98 -16.65 3.56
CA ALA A 355 0.61 -16.51 2.15
C ALA A 355 1.74 -16.90 1.19
N LEU A 356 2.97 -17.05 1.68
CA LEU A 356 4.16 -17.26 0.85
C LEU A 356 3.99 -18.38 -0.18
N LYS A 357 3.45 -19.53 0.23
CA LYS A 357 3.23 -20.66 -0.69
C LYS A 357 2.26 -20.33 -1.83
N ALA A 358 1.15 -19.66 -1.52
CA ALA A 358 0.16 -19.28 -2.52
C ALA A 358 0.74 -18.24 -3.50
N VAL A 359 1.54 -17.29 -3.00
CA VAL A 359 2.26 -16.33 -3.84
C VAL A 359 3.27 -17.05 -4.75
N GLN A 360 4.06 -17.97 -4.20
CA GLN A 360 5.02 -18.78 -4.96
C GLN A 360 4.37 -19.57 -6.09
N ASP A 361 3.22 -20.20 -5.83
CA ASP A 361 2.49 -20.99 -6.83
C ASP A 361 2.04 -20.11 -8.02
N GLU A 362 1.53 -18.90 -7.75
CA GLU A 362 1.12 -17.96 -8.79
C GLU A 362 2.32 -17.36 -9.54
N VAL A 363 3.41 -17.01 -8.85
CA VAL A 363 4.65 -16.52 -9.48
C VAL A 363 5.26 -17.61 -10.37
N ALA A 364 5.31 -18.85 -9.90
CA ALA A 364 5.76 -19.99 -10.71
C ALA A 364 4.86 -20.20 -11.93
N SER A 365 3.54 -20.04 -11.79
CA SER A 365 2.60 -20.08 -12.92
C SER A 365 2.87 -18.98 -13.93
N ALA A 366 3.21 -17.76 -13.50
CA ALA A 366 3.58 -16.67 -14.41
C ALA A 366 4.89 -16.94 -15.13
N GLN A 367 5.93 -17.38 -14.41
CA GLN A 367 7.23 -17.73 -14.98
C GLN A 367 7.12 -18.87 -16.00
N GLN A 368 6.32 -19.90 -15.71
CA GLN A 368 6.04 -20.99 -16.64
C GLN A 368 5.34 -20.50 -17.91
N ALA A 369 4.31 -19.66 -17.77
CA ALA A 369 3.62 -19.06 -18.91
C ALA A 369 4.55 -18.17 -19.76
N GLU A 370 5.48 -17.46 -19.12
CA GLU A 370 6.48 -16.67 -19.81
C GLU A 370 7.50 -17.53 -20.56
N HIS A 371 7.99 -18.60 -19.95
CA HIS A 371 8.87 -19.56 -20.60
C HIS A 371 8.18 -20.18 -21.84
N GLU A 372 6.93 -20.61 -21.69
CA GLU A 372 6.11 -21.11 -22.81
C GLU A 372 5.98 -20.07 -23.92
N ARG A 373 5.72 -18.80 -23.57
CA ARG A 373 5.65 -17.70 -24.54
C ARG A 373 6.95 -17.55 -25.33
N ARG A 374 8.11 -17.64 -24.68
CA ARG A 374 9.43 -17.55 -25.34
C ARG A 374 9.66 -18.73 -26.29
N VAL A 375 9.33 -19.95 -25.87
CA VAL A 375 9.41 -21.15 -26.71
C VAL A 375 8.49 -21.05 -27.93
N ILE A 376 7.24 -20.62 -27.73
CA ILE A 376 6.26 -20.42 -28.81
C ILE A 376 6.74 -19.34 -29.78
N SER A 377 7.30 -18.23 -29.27
CA SER A 377 7.84 -17.17 -30.10
C SER A 377 8.97 -17.66 -31.00
N ARG A 378 9.86 -18.52 -30.49
CA ARG A 378 10.89 -19.17 -31.30
C ARG A 378 10.30 -20.10 -32.35
N ASN A 379 9.34 -20.96 -31.96
CA ASN A 379 8.67 -21.86 -32.90
C ASN A 379 7.95 -21.10 -34.02
N LEU A 380 7.34 -19.96 -33.71
CA LEU A 380 6.71 -19.09 -34.70
C LEU A 380 7.73 -18.47 -35.67
N LEU A 381 8.94 -18.14 -35.21
CA LEU A 381 10.01 -17.68 -36.10
C LEU A 381 10.41 -18.78 -37.09
N ASP A 382 10.58 -20.01 -36.60
CA ASP A 382 10.94 -21.17 -37.43
C ASP A 382 9.82 -21.55 -38.43
N LEU A 383 8.54 -21.37 -38.05
CA LEU A 383 7.41 -21.57 -38.94
C LEU A 383 7.22 -20.44 -39.96
N ASN A 384 7.65 -19.21 -39.63
CA ASN A 384 7.56 -18.07 -40.54
C ASN A 384 8.73 -17.99 -41.51
N PHE A 385 9.94 -18.41 -41.09
CA PHE A 385 11.17 -18.23 -41.84
C PHE A 385 11.97 -19.51 -42.01
N PHE A 386 12.41 -19.75 -43.24
CA PHE A 386 13.39 -20.78 -43.58
C PHE A 386 14.53 -20.12 -44.35
N GLU A 387 15.76 -20.20 -43.81
CA GLU A 387 16.96 -19.58 -44.40
C GLU A 387 16.79 -18.07 -44.74
N GLY A 388 16.05 -17.35 -43.90
CA GLY A 388 15.77 -15.92 -44.09
C GLY A 388 14.67 -15.60 -45.12
N LYS A 389 14.02 -16.61 -45.71
CA LYS A 389 12.88 -16.44 -46.61
C LYS A 389 11.58 -16.83 -45.91
N ARG A 390 10.48 -16.16 -46.28
CA ARG A 390 9.15 -16.50 -45.77
C ARG A 390 8.75 -17.90 -46.26
N LEU A 391 8.56 -18.82 -45.32
CA LEU A 391 8.31 -20.24 -45.62
C LEU A 391 7.02 -20.41 -46.46
N GLY A 392 5.94 -19.70 -46.11
CA GLY A 392 4.69 -19.74 -46.87
C GLY A 392 4.85 -19.29 -48.34
N ASN A 393 5.61 -18.23 -48.60
CA ASN A 393 5.87 -17.77 -49.97
C ASN A 393 6.72 -18.78 -50.74
N LEU A 394 7.70 -19.40 -50.08
CA LEU A 394 8.57 -20.40 -50.68
C LEU A 394 7.79 -21.65 -51.07
N LEU A 395 6.91 -22.14 -50.18
CA LEU A 395 6.05 -23.30 -50.45
C LEU A 395 5.02 -23.02 -51.55
N SER A 396 4.39 -21.83 -51.53
CA SER A 396 3.48 -21.39 -52.61
C SER A 396 4.20 -21.36 -53.97
N GLN A 397 5.34 -20.68 -54.06
CA GLN A 397 6.11 -20.57 -55.31
C GLN A 397 6.61 -21.94 -55.79
N ALA A 398 7.10 -22.79 -54.89
CA ALA A 398 7.54 -24.13 -55.24
C ALA A 398 6.38 -25.00 -55.76
N SER A 399 5.22 -24.95 -55.11
CA SER A 399 4.03 -25.68 -55.53
C SER A 399 3.54 -25.24 -56.92
N GLU A 400 3.50 -23.94 -57.19
CA GLU A 400 3.09 -23.38 -58.49
C GLU A 400 4.05 -23.76 -59.61
N MET A 401 5.35 -23.81 -59.32
CA MET A 401 6.37 -24.20 -60.28
C MET A 401 6.39 -25.70 -60.57
N LEU A 402 6.02 -26.54 -59.60
CA LEU A 402 6.03 -28.01 -59.73
C LEU A 402 4.74 -28.59 -60.31
N LYS A 403 3.58 -27.99 -60.04
CA LYS A 403 2.27 -28.42 -60.56
C LYS A 403 2.24 -28.73 -62.07
N PRO A 404 2.88 -27.94 -62.97
CA PRO A 404 2.85 -28.21 -64.41
C PRO A 404 3.66 -29.45 -64.84
N TYR A 405 4.64 -29.86 -64.03
CA TYR A 405 5.58 -30.94 -64.38
C TYR A 405 5.32 -32.22 -63.61
N GLN A 406 4.87 -32.10 -62.36
CA GLN A 406 4.67 -33.21 -61.45
C GLN A 406 3.57 -32.84 -60.43
N GLU A 407 2.33 -33.11 -60.82
CA GLU A 407 1.12 -32.71 -60.10
C GLU A 407 1.12 -33.19 -58.63
N GLU A 408 1.47 -34.45 -58.40
CA GLU A 408 1.54 -35.07 -57.06
C GLU A 408 2.52 -34.33 -56.12
N ALA A 409 3.71 -33.96 -56.61
CA ALA A 409 4.70 -33.21 -55.82
C ALA A 409 4.25 -31.77 -55.54
N GLY A 410 3.53 -31.15 -56.48
CA GLY A 410 2.94 -29.83 -56.31
C GLY A 410 1.79 -29.83 -55.28
N GLU A 411 0.96 -30.88 -55.26
CA GLU A 411 -0.08 -31.07 -54.25
C GLU A 411 0.50 -31.34 -52.86
N ASP A 412 1.55 -32.17 -52.74
CA ASP A 412 2.19 -32.46 -51.46
C ASP A 412 2.85 -31.22 -50.84
N LEU A 413 3.49 -30.37 -51.65
CA LEU A 413 4.02 -29.08 -51.18
C LEU A 413 2.93 -28.11 -50.76
N GLN A 414 1.78 -28.14 -51.44
CA GLN A 414 0.63 -27.33 -51.05
C GLN A 414 0.05 -27.82 -49.71
N ARG A 415 -0.08 -29.14 -49.51
CA ARG A 415 -0.49 -29.73 -48.22
C ARG A 415 0.48 -29.36 -47.10
N LEU A 416 1.78 -29.42 -47.36
CA LEU A 416 2.78 -28.98 -46.38
C LEU A 416 2.62 -27.49 -46.03
N GLY A 417 2.28 -26.65 -47.01
CA GLY A 417 1.95 -25.24 -46.78
C GLY A 417 0.73 -25.06 -45.88
N ASP A 418 -0.32 -25.84 -46.13
CA ASP A 418 -1.54 -25.83 -45.32
C ASP A 418 -1.28 -26.33 -43.89
N ASP A 419 -0.46 -27.38 -43.72
CA ASP A 419 -0.06 -27.94 -42.42
C ASP A 419 0.78 -26.93 -41.61
N VAL A 420 1.72 -26.24 -42.27
CA VAL A 420 2.53 -25.18 -41.64
C VAL A 420 1.65 -24.02 -41.18
N GLU A 421 0.67 -23.61 -41.99
CA GLU A 421 -0.27 -22.55 -41.62
C GLU A 421 -1.19 -22.98 -40.47
N ALA A 422 -1.68 -24.22 -40.47
CA ALA A 422 -2.47 -24.77 -39.38
C ALA A 422 -1.68 -24.80 -38.06
N LEU A 423 -0.43 -25.26 -38.10
CA LEU A 423 0.48 -25.22 -36.94
C LEU A 423 0.75 -23.78 -36.49
N ARG A 424 0.90 -22.83 -37.42
CA ARG A 424 1.09 -21.42 -37.09
C ARG A 424 -0.11 -20.86 -36.33
N ILE A 425 -1.33 -21.12 -36.80
CA ILE A 425 -2.55 -20.70 -36.12
C ILE A 425 -2.61 -21.28 -34.71
N GLU A 426 -2.32 -22.57 -34.54
CA GLU A 426 -2.27 -23.21 -33.23
C GLU A 426 -1.24 -22.57 -32.30
N GLN A 427 -0.04 -22.26 -32.80
CA GLN A 427 1.00 -21.60 -32.01
C GLN A 427 0.60 -20.17 -31.61
N VAL A 428 -0.04 -19.40 -32.49
CA VAL A 428 -0.57 -18.07 -32.17
C VAL A 428 -1.66 -18.15 -31.10
N GLU A 429 -2.56 -19.13 -31.17
CA GLU A 429 -3.55 -19.35 -30.11
C GLU A 429 -2.89 -19.69 -28.78
N ARG A 430 -1.89 -20.58 -28.77
CA ARG A 430 -1.13 -20.92 -27.57
C ARG A 430 -0.40 -19.70 -26.99
N GLN A 431 0.19 -18.86 -27.85
CA GLN A 431 0.83 -17.60 -27.43
C GLN A 431 -0.18 -16.66 -26.77
N THR A 432 -1.38 -16.55 -27.35
CA THR A 432 -2.46 -15.69 -26.82
C THR A 432 -2.95 -16.20 -25.46
N ARG A 433 -3.08 -17.52 -25.29
CA ARG A 433 -3.42 -18.13 -23.99
C ARG A 433 -2.32 -17.86 -22.96
N ALA A 434 -1.05 -18.10 -23.29
CA ALA A 434 0.07 -17.83 -22.39
C ALA A 434 0.11 -16.35 -21.97
N GLN A 435 -0.09 -15.42 -22.91
CA GLN A 435 -0.15 -13.99 -22.63
C GLN A 435 -1.33 -13.62 -21.74
N SER A 436 -2.50 -14.24 -21.96
CA SER A 436 -3.67 -14.05 -21.11
C SER A 436 -3.43 -14.54 -19.69
N THR A 437 -2.72 -15.67 -19.51
CA THR A 437 -2.31 -16.17 -18.19
C THR A 437 -1.38 -15.20 -17.49
N ILE A 438 -0.33 -14.71 -18.17
CA ILE A 438 0.60 -13.72 -17.60
C ILE A 438 -0.14 -12.47 -17.15
N HIS A 439 -1.00 -11.91 -18.01
CA HIS A 439 -1.77 -10.71 -17.67
C HIS A 439 -2.76 -10.97 -16.53
N GLY A 440 -3.38 -12.16 -16.49
CA GLY A 440 -4.26 -12.59 -15.41
C GLY A 440 -3.55 -12.67 -14.07
N VAL A 441 -2.35 -13.28 -14.03
CA VAL A 441 -1.54 -13.34 -12.80
C VAL A 441 -1.07 -11.95 -12.40
N GLN A 442 -0.57 -11.13 -13.34
CA GLN A 442 -0.11 -9.78 -13.03
C GLN A 442 -1.23 -8.92 -12.43
N LYS A 443 -2.44 -8.98 -13.00
CA LYS A 443 -3.61 -8.30 -12.44
C LYS A 443 -3.99 -8.84 -11.07
N SER A 444 -3.92 -10.15 -10.88
CA SER A 444 -4.17 -10.80 -9.58
C SER A 444 -3.16 -10.37 -8.52
N MET A 445 -1.92 -10.13 -8.92
CA MET A 445 -0.82 -9.73 -8.04
C MET A 445 -0.82 -8.24 -7.68
N THR A 446 -1.50 -7.40 -8.45
CA THR A 446 -1.66 -5.97 -8.11
C THR A 446 -2.41 -5.78 -6.79
N ASP A 447 -3.41 -6.62 -6.54
CA ASP A 447 -4.35 -6.48 -5.43
C ASP A 447 -4.40 -7.69 -4.50
N PHE A 448 -3.70 -8.77 -4.85
CA PHE A 448 -3.69 -10.05 -4.15
C PHE A 448 -5.08 -10.66 -3.89
N ALA A 449 -6.14 -10.19 -4.55
CA ALA A 449 -7.52 -10.61 -4.28
C ALA A 449 -7.69 -12.14 -4.30
N LYS A 450 -7.13 -12.81 -5.31
CA LYS A 450 -7.16 -14.27 -5.43
C LYS A 450 -6.45 -14.99 -4.28
N ILE A 451 -5.34 -14.43 -3.79
CA ILE A 451 -4.53 -15.01 -2.72
C ILE A 451 -5.22 -14.79 -1.36
N ILE A 452 -5.77 -13.61 -1.15
CA ILE A 452 -6.58 -13.28 0.03
C ILE A 452 -7.77 -14.25 0.13
N ASP A 453 -8.46 -14.51 -0.98
CA ASP A 453 -9.57 -15.48 -1.03
C ASP A 453 -9.13 -16.93 -0.75
N GLN A 454 -7.89 -17.29 -1.12
CA GLN A 454 -7.34 -18.63 -0.90
C GLN A 454 -6.83 -18.86 0.52
N VAL A 455 -6.41 -17.79 1.21
CA VAL A 455 -5.82 -17.84 2.56
C VAL A 455 -6.68 -17.02 3.53
N PRO A 456 -7.79 -17.57 4.03
CA PRO A 456 -8.72 -16.84 4.89
C PRO A 456 -8.18 -16.54 6.30
N SER A 457 -7.01 -17.07 6.65
CA SER A 457 -6.35 -16.83 7.94
C SER A 457 -5.50 -15.55 7.99
N LEU A 458 -5.58 -14.72 6.93
CA LEU A 458 -4.88 -13.45 6.87
C LEU A 458 -5.65 -12.39 7.64
N ASN A 459 -4.98 -11.74 8.57
CA ASN A 459 -5.54 -10.65 9.34
C ASN A 459 -5.83 -9.45 8.44
N LYS A 460 -7.06 -8.96 8.55
CA LYS A 460 -7.56 -7.82 7.80
C LYS A 460 -7.26 -6.55 8.57
N TYR A 461 -6.64 -5.58 7.91
CA TYR A 461 -6.40 -4.26 8.47
C TYR A 461 -7.27 -3.23 7.78
N ARG A 462 -7.69 -2.24 8.55
CA ARG A 462 -8.55 -1.17 8.10
C ARG A 462 -7.90 0.18 8.39
N LEU A 463 -7.99 1.08 7.44
CA LEU A 463 -7.44 2.43 7.57
C LEU A 463 -8.25 3.18 8.64
N GLN A 464 -7.56 3.61 9.69
CA GLN A 464 -8.14 4.32 10.83
C GLN A 464 -7.77 5.80 10.83
N GLY A 465 -6.59 6.14 10.32
CA GLY A 465 -6.10 7.52 10.29
C GLY A 465 -5.28 7.82 9.03
N VAL A 466 -5.41 9.05 8.53
CA VAL A 466 -4.61 9.57 7.42
C VAL A 466 -4.09 10.93 7.86
N ILE A 467 -2.79 11.10 7.90
CA ILE A 467 -2.14 12.31 8.40
C ILE A 467 -1.31 12.90 7.27
N MET A 468 -1.72 14.07 6.76
CA MET A 468 -0.97 14.78 5.72
C MET A 468 -0.21 15.98 6.30
N SER A 469 -0.76 16.60 7.34
CA SER A 469 -0.08 17.63 8.14
C SER A 469 -0.68 17.70 9.55
N ASP A 470 -0.21 18.66 10.36
CA ASP A 470 -0.75 18.89 11.71
C ASP A 470 -2.17 19.45 11.74
N ARG A 471 -2.60 20.08 10.63
CA ARG A 471 -3.94 20.65 10.46
C ARG A 471 -4.81 19.82 9.53
N TRP A 472 -4.18 19.12 8.59
CA TRP A 472 -4.86 18.35 7.57
C TRP A 472 -4.69 16.85 7.83
N TYR A 473 -5.65 16.31 8.56
CA TYR A 473 -5.71 14.88 8.87
C TYR A 473 -7.14 14.39 8.97
N TYR A 474 -7.26 13.09 8.81
CA TYR A 474 -8.51 12.34 8.79
C TYR A 474 -8.43 11.23 9.81
N PHE A 475 -9.55 10.96 10.47
CA PHE A 475 -9.74 9.68 11.13
C PHE A 475 -11.11 9.11 10.83
N ARG A 476 -11.17 7.79 10.93
CA ARG A 476 -12.40 7.04 10.79
C ARG A 476 -13.15 7.06 12.11
N GLN A 477 -14.42 7.42 12.09
CA GLN A 477 -15.32 7.21 13.22
C GLN A 477 -16.47 6.29 12.76
N ARG A 478 -16.43 5.03 13.20
CA ARG A 478 -17.32 3.96 12.72
C ARG A 478 -17.21 3.79 11.20
N ASP A 479 -18.24 4.11 10.44
CA ASP A 479 -18.29 3.98 8.98
C ASP A 479 -18.18 5.33 8.25
N THR A 480 -17.87 6.40 8.97
CA THR A 480 -17.75 7.75 8.40
C THR A 480 -16.35 8.29 8.64
N TRP A 481 -15.85 9.09 7.71
CA TRP A 481 -14.58 9.77 7.83
C TRP A 481 -14.78 11.20 8.33
N VAL A 482 -13.85 11.67 9.14
CA VAL A 482 -13.92 13.00 9.76
C VAL A 482 -12.71 13.79 9.30
N LYS A 483 -12.94 14.88 8.58
CA LYS A 483 -11.92 15.88 8.25
C LYS A 483 -11.76 16.82 9.44
N MET A 484 -10.60 16.79 10.08
CA MET A 484 -10.44 17.46 11.38
C MET A 484 -10.23 18.96 11.35
N GLU A 485 -9.81 19.51 10.21
CA GLU A 485 -9.71 20.96 10.02
C GLU A 485 -11.06 21.66 10.25
N ASP A 486 -12.12 21.11 9.65
CA ASP A 486 -13.47 21.66 9.69
C ASP A 486 -14.44 20.85 10.56
N ALA A 487 -13.98 19.73 11.13
CA ALA A 487 -14.81 18.70 11.75
C ALA A 487 -15.95 18.22 10.84
N GLU A 488 -15.67 18.12 9.54
CA GLU A 488 -16.63 17.75 8.51
C GLU A 488 -16.69 16.22 8.36
N LEU A 489 -17.91 15.69 8.23
CA LEU A 489 -18.14 14.28 7.91
C LEU A 489 -18.04 14.09 6.40
N ILE A 490 -17.14 13.22 5.97
CA ILE A 490 -16.89 12.90 4.57
C ILE A 490 -16.91 11.39 4.33
N ASP A 491 -16.95 11.00 3.06
CA ASP A 491 -16.82 9.61 2.65
C ASP A 491 -15.36 9.23 2.39
N PHE A 492 -15.11 7.93 2.23
CA PHE A 492 -13.78 7.43 1.92
C PHE A 492 -13.33 7.83 0.50
N GLU A 493 -14.25 7.97 -0.45
CA GLU A 493 -13.91 8.37 -1.83
C GLU A 493 -13.26 9.75 -1.87
N GLN A 494 -13.73 10.68 -1.04
CA GLN A 494 -13.11 11.98 -0.87
C GLN A 494 -11.72 11.87 -0.20
N VAL A 495 -11.57 11.07 0.85
CA VAL A 495 -10.26 10.82 1.49
C VAL A 495 -9.27 10.24 0.48
N GLU A 496 -9.68 9.25 -0.30
CA GLU A 496 -8.85 8.62 -1.34
C GLU A 496 -8.43 9.63 -2.42
N SER A 497 -9.38 10.46 -2.90
CA SER A 497 -9.07 11.50 -3.88
C SER A 497 -8.07 12.51 -3.35
N GLU A 498 -8.18 12.90 -2.08
CA GLU A 498 -7.26 13.86 -1.47
C GLU A 498 -5.87 13.24 -1.22
N ILE A 499 -5.79 11.97 -0.81
CA ILE A 499 -4.50 11.24 -0.75
C ILE A 499 -3.87 11.16 -2.14
N PHE A 500 -4.67 10.81 -3.15
CA PHE A 500 -4.20 10.72 -4.52
C PHE A 500 -3.64 12.05 -5.01
N ASP A 501 -4.38 13.15 -4.80
CA ASP A 501 -3.94 14.48 -5.21
C ASP A 501 -2.70 14.95 -4.42
N CYS A 502 -2.67 14.72 -3.11
CA CYS A 502 -1.53 15.07 -2.25
C CYS A 502 -0.25 14.32 -2.67
N THR A 503 -0.35 13.01 -2.86
CA THR A 503 0.79 12.17 -3.30
C THR A 503 1.17 12.38 -4.76
N ARG A 504 0.26 12.86 -5.62
CA ARG A 504 0.58 13.28 -7.00
C ARG A 504 1.43 14.54 -7.02
N MET A 505 1.09 15.49 -6.16
CA MET A 505 1.73 16.80 -6.13
C MET A 505 3.09 16.76 -5.43
N GLY A 506 3.29 15.79 -4.52
CA GLY A 506 4.52 15.73 -3.72
C GLY A 506 4.72 16.99 -2.90
N SER A 507 3.63 17.42 -2.25
CA SER A 507 3.62 18.67 -1.51
C SER A 507 3.94 18.49 -0.03
N GLN A 508 3.72 17.29 0.49
CA GLN A 508 3.94 16.92 1.89
C GLN A 508 3.93 15.39 2.04
N PRO A 509 4.60 14.85 3.09
CA PRO A 509 4.54 13.43 3.41
C PRO A 509 3.12 13.03 3.85
N VAL A 510 2.76 11.76 3.61
CA VAL A 510 1.44 11.23 3.98
C VAL A 510 1.62 10.00 4.85
N THR A 511 1.00 9.98 6.02
CA THR A 511 1.02 8.83 6.93
C THR A 511 -0.32 8.14 6.94
N LEU A 512 -0.31 6.83 6.75
CA LEU A 512 -1.48 5.97 6.80
C LEU A 512 -1.38 5.08 8.05
N LEU A 513 -2.39 5.16 8.92
CA LEU A 513 -2.50 4.31 10.10
C LEU A 513 -3.56 3.25 9.86
N TYR A 514 -3.12 2.01 9.77
CA TYR A 514 -3.94 0.82 9.64
C TYR A 514 -4.05 0.10 10.98
N VAL A 515 -5.26 -0.35 11.32
CA VAL A 515 -5.55 -1.09 12.54
C VAL A 515 -6.12 -2.45 12.17
N ASN A 516 -5.75 -3.51 12.91
CA ASN A 516 -6.35 -4.82 12.75
C ASN A 516 -7.88 -4.73 12.96
N ALA A 517 -8.65 -5.16 11.96
CA ALA A 517 -10.10 -5.07 11.94
C ALA A 517 -10.77 -5.95 13.01
N GLU A 518 -10.08 -6.99 13.50
CA GLU A 518 -10.58 -7.80 14.63
C GLU A 518 -10.59 -7.02 15.96
N ASP A 519 -9.78 -5.95 16.04
CA ASP A 519 -9.65 -5.10 17.23
C ASP A 519 -10.55 -3.86 17.17
N GLU A 520 -11.43 -3.78 16.16
CA GLU A 520 -12.43 -2.72 16.12
C GLU A 520 -13.38 -2.86 17.32
N PRO A 521 -13.71 -1.75 18.00
CA PRO A 521 -14.73 -1.77 19.03
C PRO A 521 -16.04 -2.30 18.42
N ASP A 522 -16.67 -3.27 19.06
CA ASP A 522 -18.01 -3.69 18.67
C ASP A 522 -18.98 -2.54 18.93
N TRP A 523 -19.36 -1.85 17.85
CA TRP A 523 -20.30 -0.74 17.92
C TRP A 523 -21.76 -1.21 17.96
N SER A 524 -22.03 -2.51 17.83
CA SER A 524 -23.40 -3.04 17.76
C SER A 524 -24.17 -2.95 19.08
N ASP A 525 -23.47 -3.08 20.22
CA ASP A 525 -24.05 -2.92 21.57
C ASP A 525 -24.63 -1.52 21.84
N TYR A 526 -24.33 -0.55 20.97
CA TYR A 526 -24.70 0.86 21.14
C TYR A 526 -25.99 1.28 20.43
N GLU A 527 -26.59 0.43 19.60
CA GLU A 527 -27.89 0.72 18.96
C GLU A 527 -29.09 0.39 19.87
N GLU A 528 -28.90 -0.39 20.94
CA GLU A 528 -30.02 -0.84 21.78
C GLU A 528 -30.53 0.20 22.78
N ILE A 529 -29.73 1.22 23.15
CA ILE A 529 -30.06 2.16 24.24
C ILE A 529 -31.02 3.27 23.80
N GLU A 530 -31.12 3.59 22.50
CA GLU A 530 -32.05 4.62 22.02
C GLU A 530 -33.49 4.13 21.83
N SER A 531 -33.78 2.85 22.11
CA SER A 531 -35.12 2.27 21.97
C SER A 531 -35.93 2.14 23.27
N SER A 532 -35.37 2.55 24.43
CA SER A 532 -36.15 2.57 25.68
C SER A 532 -37.02 3.83 25.78
N ASP A 533 -38.07 3.88 24.98
CA ASP A 533 -39.19 4.83 25.01
C ASP A 533 -40.04 4.72 26.32
N GLU A 534 -39.44 4.53 27.49
CA GLU A 534 -40.17 4.47 28.77
C GLU A 534 -40.15 5.77 29.59
N ASP A 535 -39.41 6.80 29.19
CA ASP A 535 -39.54 8.14 29.78
C ASP A 535 -40.45 9.04 28.91
N ALA A 536 -41.67 8.53 28.66
CA ALA A 536 -42.78 9.40 28.32
C ALA A 536 -43.03 10.34 29.51
N ILE A 537 -42.60 11.60 29.36
CA ILE A 537 -42.95 12.69 30.27
C ILE A 537 -44.48 12.76 30.34
N VAL A 538 -45.04 12.17 31.38
CA VAL A 538 -46.44 12.35 31.77
C VAL A 538 -46.58 13.80 32.20
N ILE A 539 -47.06 14.64 31.29
CA ILE A 539 -47.59 15.96 31.62
C ILE A 539 -48.84 15.71 32.47
N GLY A 540 -48.63 15.68 33.79
CA GLY A 540 -49.69 15.54 34.77
C GLY A 540 -50.68 16.69 34.67
N SER A 541 -51.91 16.36 34.25
CA SER A 541 -53.09 17.17 34.52
C SER A 541 -53.60 16.83 35.92
N GLU A 542 -54.01 17.87 36.61
CA GLU A 542 -54.49 17.89 37.98
C GLU A 542 -55.59 16.87 38.25
N SER A 543 -55.49 16.16 39.38
CA SER A 543 -56.67 15.90 40.22
C SER A 543 -56.26 15.70 41.67
N GLU A 544 -56.97 16.43 42.52
CA GLU A 544 -57.00 16.35 43.98
C GLU A 544 -57.48 14.95 44.41
N GLU A 545 -56.89 14.37 45.47
CA GLU A 545 -57.63 13.84 46.63
C GLU A 545 -56.69 13.22 47.70
N GLU A 546 -56.72 13.85 48.87
CA GLU A 546 -56.83 13.28 50.22
C GLU A 546 -55.98 12.06 50.65
N SER A 547 -54.92 12.40 51.41
CA SER A 547 -54.52 11.84 52.71
C SER A 547 -55.06 10.48 53.20
N ALA A 548 -54.14 9.55 53.52
CA ALA A 548 -54.12 8.87 54.83
C ALA A 548 -52.75 8.21 55.11
N ILE A 549 -52.04 8.80 56.07
CA ILE A 549 -50.87 8.23 56.74
C ILE A 549 -51.34 7.07 57.63
N LYS A 550 -50.65 5.92 57.58
CA LYS A 550 -50.41 5.04 58.74
C LYS A 550 -49.27 4.07 58.49
N LEU A 551 -48.10 4.45 59.04
CA LEU A 551 -47.04 3.54 59.46
C LEU A 551 -47.49 2.77 60.70
N THR A 552 -47.22 1.45 60.72
CA THR A 552 -46.83 0.73 61.94
C THR A 552 -45.96 -0.46 61.59
N ASP A 553 -44.77 -0.45 62.20
CA ASP A 553 -43.88 -1.58 62.43
C ASP A 553 -44.58 -2.75 63.14
N ASP A 554 -44.09 -3.97 62.95
CA ASP A 554 -43.24 -4.68 63.93
C ASP A 554 -43.33 -6.22 63.75
N LYS A 555 -42.16 -6.87 63.84
CA LYS A 555 -41.90 -8.20 64.44
C LYS A 555 -42.54 -9.44 63.74
N ASN A 556 -41.91 -10.60 63.65
CA ASN A 556 -40.97 -11.26 64.56
C ASN A 556 -40.36 -12.50 63.87
N GLU A 557 -39.17 -12.95 64.33
CA GLU A 557 -38.78 -14.35 64.69
C GLU A 557 -39.06 -15.51 63.68
N GLU A 558 -38.23 -16.52 63.45
CA GLU A 558 -37.17 -17.13 64.25
C GLU A 558 -36.44 -18.18 63.36
N GLU A 559 -35.14 -18.34 63.63
CA GLU A 559 -34.40 -19.60 63.74
C GLU A 559 -34.63 -20.80 62.76
N LYS A 560 -33.49 -21.27 62.18
CA LYS A 560 -32.76 -22.52 62.53
C LYS A 560 -32.44 -23.51 61.39
N VAL A 561 -31.18 -23.98 61.46
CA VAL A 561 -30.60 -25.28 61.02
C VAL A 561 -29.96 -25.39 59.61
N LYS A 562 -28.68 -24.98 59.52
CA LYS A 562 -27.43 -25.74 59.25
C LYS A 562 -27.47 -27.20 58.67
N PRO A 563 -26.33 -27.77 58.21
CA PRO A 563 -25.92 -28.00 56.82
C PRO A 563 -25.90 -29.49 56.43
N LYS A 564 -25.55 -29.82 55.17
CA LYS A 564 -25.01 -31.15 54.85
C LYS A 564 -23.99 -31.10 53.71
N ASP A 565 -22.81 -31.61 54.04
CA ASP A 565 -21.71 -32.00 53.18
C ASP A 565 -22.13 -33.05 52.13
N SER A 566 -21.48 -33.01 50.96
CA SER A 566 -21.08 -34.22 50.24
C SER A 566 -19.77 -34.00 49.48
N LYS A 567 -18.72 -34.62 50.03
CA LYS A 567 -17.45 -35.01 49.40
C LYS A 567 -17.66 -36.01 48.25
N GLY A 568 -16.65 -36.08 47.38
CA GLY A 568 -16.27 -37.28 46.61
C GLY A 568 -16.17 -36.97 45.11
N SER A 569 -14.99 -36.61 44.60
CA SER A 569 -13.93 -37.51 44.11
C SER A 569 -14.25 -38.06 42.71
N ASP A 570 -13.40 -37.74 41.73
CA ASP A 570 -12.60 -38.78 41.06
C ASP A 570 -11.57 -38.14 40.12
N ASP A 571 -10.32 -38.45 40.45
CA ASP A 571 -9.12 -38.28 39.64
C ASP A 571 -9.19 -39.15 38.38
N LYS A 572 -8.79 -38.60 37.23
CA LYS A 572 -8.17 -39.38 36.15
C LYS A 572 -7.03 -38.61 35.51
N GLU A 573 -5.84 -38.90 36.02
CA GLU A 573 -4.59 -38.86 35.27
C GLU A 573 -4.72 -39.79 34.05
N VAL A 574 -4.32 -39.32 32.88
CA VAL A 574 -3.95 -40.19 31.75
C VAL A 574 -2.54 -39.80 31.32
N LEU A 575 -1.62 -40.61 31.81
CA LEU A 575 -0.27 -40.83 31.31
C LEU A 575 -0.38 -41.51 29.93
N ILE A 576 0.23 -40.96 28.88
CA ILE A 576 0.68 -41.76 27.73
C ILE A 576 2.10 -41.31 27.39
N ASP A 577 3.03 -42.20 27.70
CA ASP A 577 4.36 -42.27 27.12
C ASP A 577 4.48 -43.66 26.47
N LEU A 578 5.14 -43.72 25.31
CA LEU A 578 5.90 -44.85 24.73
C LEU A 578 6.06 -44.68 23.20
N THR A 579 7.23 -44.15 22.83
CA THR A 579 8.26 -44.71 21.93
C THR A 579 7.92 -45.77 20.86
N ASP A 580 8.61 -45.59 19.72
CA ASP A 580 9.14 -46.57 18.74
C ASP A 580 8.19 -47.21 17.71
N SER A 581 8.26 -46.69 16.47
CA SER A 581 8.64 -47.42 15.23
C SER A 581 8.90 -46.45 14.07
#